data_AF-A0A811QQR7-F1
#
_entry.id   AF-A0A811QQR7-F1
#
_cell.length_a   1.000
_cell.length_b   1.000
_cell.length_c   1.000
_cell.angle_alpha   90.00
_cell.angle_beta   90.00
_cell.angle_gamma   90.00
#
_symmetry.space_group_name_H-M   'P 1'
#
loop_
_entity.id
_entity.type
_entity.pdbx_description
1 polymer ?
#
loop_
_entity_poly.entity_id
_entity_poly.type
_entity_poly.pdbx_seq_one_letter_code
_entity_poly.pdbx_strand_id
1 'polypeptide(L)' 'MAYVRAPGGVAVRVSPSQFAIAPGAARTLRIVLNTTAPGNAFSFGEVVLKGDKKHRVRIPLAVYPAAALSP' A
#
# COMPACT_ATOMS: atom_id res chain seq x y z
N MET A 1 -10.67 7.13 -3.49
CA MET A 1 -10.35 6.66 -2.12
C MET A 1 -9.48 5.42 -2.19
N ALA A 2 -8.49 5.32 -1.31
CA ALA A 2 -7.60 4.17 -1.16
C ALA A 2 -8.16 3.18 -0.12
N TYR A 3 -8.14 1.90 -0.47
CA TYR A 3 -8.52 0.78 0.38
C TYR A 3 -7.30 -0.11 0.54
N VAL A 4 -7.04 -0.56 1.76
CA VAL A 4 -5.82 -1.28 2.11
C VAL A 4 -6.20 -2.64 2.70
N ARG A 5 -5.71 -3.70 2.08
CA ARG A 5 -5.61 -5.03 2.70
C ARG A 5 -4.14 -5.23 3.04
N ALA A 6 -3.83 -5.09 4.33
CA ALA A 6 -2.46 -5.21 4.80
C ALA A 6 -1.94 -6.65 4.63
N PRO A 7 -0.67 -6.83 4.22
CA PRO A 7 0.03 -8.09 4.39
C PRO A 7 0.12 -8.45 5.89
N GLY A 8 0.04 -9.74 6.22
CA GLY A 8 0.30 -10.22 7.58
C GLY A 8 1.67 -9.75 8.11
N GLY A 9 1.69 -9.27 9.35
CA GLY A 9 2.90 -8.74 10.01
C GLY A 9 3.34 -7.35 9.53
N VAL A 10 2.57 -6.66 8.68
CA VAL A 10 2.92 -5.35 8.11
C VAL A 10 1.75 -4.39 8.23
N ALA A 11 1.96 -3.23 8.87
CA ALA A 11 1.03 -2.11 8.79
C ALA A 11 1.27 -1.31 7.51
N VAL A 12 0.20 -1.00 6.78
CA VAL A 12 0.26 -0.25 5.51
C VAL A 12 -0.51 1.05 5.64
N ARG A 13 0.13 2.18 5.32
CA ARG A 13 -0.49 3.51 5.31
C ARG A 13 -0.32 4.16 3.94
N VAL A 14 -1.39 4.79 3.43
CA VAL A 14 -1.39 5.48 2.14
C VAL A 14 -1.75 6.94 2.36
N SER A 15 -0.94 7.86 1.81
CA SER A 15 -1.18 9.30 1.88
C SER A 15 -0.93 9.99 0.53
N PRO A 16 -1.86 10.81 0.02
CA PRO A 16 -3.23 10.99 0.52
C PRO A 16 -4.11 9.75 0.25
N SER A 17 -5.08 9.48 1.14
CA SER A 17 -6.06 8.41 0.95
C SER A 17 -7.20 8.78 -0.02
N GLN A 18 -7.40 10.07 -0.28
CA GLN A 18 -8.34 10.61 -1.25
C GLN A 18 -7.71 11.80 -1.97
N PHE A 19 -7.88 11.86 -3.28
CA PHE A 19 -7.29 12.88 -4.13
C PHE A 19 -8.08 12.99 -5.44
N ALA A 20 -7.86 14.08 -6.17
CA ALA A 20 -8.35 14.28 -7.53
C ALA A 20 -7.17 14.38 -8.50
N ILE A 21 -7.41 13.98 -9.76
CA ILE A 21 -6.45 14.08 -10.86
C ILE A 21 -7.14 14.84 -11.99
N ALA A 22 -6.57 15.96 -12.41
CA ALA A 22 -7.04 16.70 -13.58
C ALA A 22 -6.63 15.98 -14.88
N PRO A 23 -7.30 16.21 -16.01
CA PRO A 23 -6.89 15.66 -17.30
C PRO A 23 -5.40 15.95 -17.59
N GLY A 24 -4.63 14.92 -17.92
CA GLY A 24 -3.18 15.03 -18.19
C GLY A 24 -2.28 15.23 -16.97
N ALA A 25 -2.84 15.36 -15.75
CA ALA A 25 -2.06 15.54 -14.54
C ALA A 25 -1.65 14.19 -13.89
N ALA A 26 -0.64 14.25 -13.02
CA ALA A 26 -0.22 13.14 -12.18
C ALA A 26 -0.37 13.47 -10.69
N ARG A 27 -0.52 12.43 -9.85
CA ARG A 27 -0.53 12.54 -8.39
C ARG A 27 0.40 11.51 -7.77
N THR A 28 1.23 11.99 -6.86
CA THR A 28 2.14 11.16 -6.08
C THR A 28 1.42 10.62 -4.85
N LEU A 29 1.56 9.33 -4.61
CA LEU A 29 1.06 8.65 -3.41
C LEU A 29 2.25 8.13 -2.61
N ARG A 30 2.24 8.39 -1.30
CA ARG A 30 3.20 7.79 -0.37
C ARG A 30 2.57 6.57 0.28
N ILE A 31 3.14 5.40 0.03
CA ILE A 31 2.77 4.14 0.68
C ILE A 31 3.87 3.80 1.68
N VAL A 32 3.52 3.73 2.96
CA VAL A 32 4.43 3.39 4.05
C VAL A 32 4.12 1.98 4.51
N LEU A 33 5.14 1.12 4.53
CA LEU A 33 5.09 -0.25 5.00
C LEU A 33 5.92 -0.34 6.29
N ASN A 34 5.26 -0.66 7.41
CA ASN A 34 5.92 -0.81 8.70
C ASN A 34 5.76 -2.25 9.18
N THR A 35 6.86 -2.96 9.39
CA THR A 35 6.83 -4.30 9.98
C THR A 35 6.34 -4.22 11.42
N THR A 36 5.23 -4.89 11.73
CA THR A 36 4.67 -5.00 13.09
C THR A 36 4.99 -6.34 13.74
N ALA A 37 5.18 -7.38 12.94
CA ALA A 37 5.61 -8.69 13.39
C ALA A 37 6.53 -9.31 12.33
N PRO A 38 7.80 -9.60 12.66
CA PRO A 38 8.70 -10.27 11.73
C PRO A 38 8.20 -11.66 11.33
N GLY A 39 8.56 -12.09 10.14
CA GLY A 39 8.28 -13.42 9.59
C GLY A 39 9.43 -13.90 8.71
N ASN A 40 9.38 -15.17 8.34
CA ASN A 40 10.39 -15.85 7.52
C ASN A 40 9.89 -16.22 6.11
N ALA A 41 8.71 -15.73 5.72
CA ALA A 41 8.07 -15.98 4.43
C ALA A 41 7.44 -14.70 3.86
N PHE A 42 7.21 -14.68 2.55
CA PHE A 42 6.47 -13.59 1.93
C PHE A 42 5.03 -13.52 2.41
N SER A 43 4.58 -12.29 2.58
CA SER A 43 3.26 -11.91 3.03
C SER A 43 2.61 -11.04 1.96
N PHE A 44 1.31 -11.24 1.73
CA PHE A 44 0.61 -10.66 0.59
C PHE A 44 -0.53 -9.74 1.02
N GLY A 45 -0.63 -8.59 0.35
CA GLY A 45 -1.67 -7.61 0.56
C GLY A 45 -1.94 -6.83 -0.72
N GLU A 46 -2.71 -5.75 -0.60
CA GLU A 46 -3.03 -4.89 -1.74
C GLU A 46 -3.46 -3.50 -1.30
N VAL A 47 -3.18 -2.53 -2.16
CA VAL A 47 -3.82 -1.21 -2.15
C VAL A 47 -4.73 -1.11 -3.37
N VAL A 48 -6.00 -0.82 -3.14
CA VAL A 48 -7.00 -0.61 -4.19
C VAL A 48 -7.44 0.85 -4.18
N LEU A 49 -7.21 1.55 -5.29
CA LEU A 49 -7.69 2.90 -5.48
C LEU A 49 -9.00 2.83 -6.29
N LYS A 50 -10.09 3.30 -5.70
CA LYS A 50 -11.37 3.44 -6.40
C LYS A 50 -11.63 4.91 -6.69
N GLY A 51 -11.81 5.21 -7.97
CA GLY A 51 -12.29 6.50 -8.47
C GLY A 51 -13.80 6.53 -8.56
N ASP A 52 -14.36 7.73 -8.56
CA ASP A 52 -15.78 8.02 -8.78
C ASP A 52 -16.23 7.71 -10.22
N LYS A 53 -15.34 7.86 -11.21
CA LYS A 53 -15.57 7.54 -12.62
C LYS A 53 -15.33 6.06 -12.96
N LYS A 54 -15.69 5.13 -12.06
CA LYS A 54 -15.50 3.66 -12.20
C LYS A 54 -14.05 3.18 -12.40
N HIS A 55 -13.06 4.05 -12.20
CA HIS A 55 -11.65 3.66 -12.27
C HIS A 55 -11.28 2.78 -11.07
N ARG A 56 -10.59 1.65 -11.33
CA ARG A 56 -10.09 0.76 -10.29
C ARG A 56 -8.63 0.42 -10.55
N VAL A 57 -7.73 0.99 -9.74
CA VAL A 57 -6.30 0.69 -9.78
C VAL A 57 -5.98 -0.26 -8.64
N ARG A 58 -5.33 -1.38 -8.94
CA ARG A 58 -4.94 -2.39 -7.96
C ARG A 58 -3.41 -2.48 -7.91
N ILE A 59 -2.86 -2.30 -6.71
CA ILE A 59 -1.43 -2.36 -6.44
C ILE A 59 -1.21 -3.56 -5.51
N PRO A 60 -0.81 -4.73 -6.04
CA PRO A 60 -0.49 -5.89 -5.20
C PRO A 60 0.78 -5.63 -4.40
N LEU A 61 0.79 -6.08 -3.15
CA LEU A 61 1.93 -5.99 -2.24
C LEU A 61 2.43 -7.41 -1.95
N ALA A 62 3.72 -7.65 -2.17
CA ALA A 62 4.44 -8.80 -1.68
C ALA A 62 5.57 -8.29 -0.79
N VAL A 63 5.50 -8.59 0.51
CA VAL A 63 6.44 -8.08 1.51
C VAL A 63 7.07 -9.25 2.23
N TYR A 64 8.39 -9.22 2.39
CA TYR A 64 9.11 -10.12 3.29
C TYR A 64 9.37 -9.36 4.60
N PRO A 65 8.56 -9.57 5.66
CA PRO A 65 8.67 -8.80 6.90
C PRO A 65 9.85 -9.31 7.73
N ALA A 66 11.09 -9.03 7.32
CA ALA A 66 12.26 -9.40 8.11
C ALA A 66 12.34 -8.61 9.41
N ALA A 67 12.98 -9.20 10.43
CA ALA A 67 13.44 -8.44 11.57
C ALA A 67 14.50 -7.42 11.11
N ALA A 68 14.63 -6.30 11.83
CA ALA A 68 15.73 -5.38 11.57
C ALA A 68 17.05 -6.16 11.71
N LEU A 69 17.87 -6.14 10.66
CA LEU A 69 19.25 -6.58 10.77
C LEU A 69 19.93 -5.60 11.72
N SER A 70 20.41 -6.07 12.87
CA SER A 70 21.31 -5.27 13.71
C SER A 70 22.55 -4.91 12.87
N PRO A 71 23.00 -3.64 12.89
CA PRO A 71 24.18 -3.20 12.14
C PRO A 71 25.47 -3.84 12.63
#